data_AF-A0A494T7L3-F1
#
_entry.id   AF-A0A494T7L3-F1
#
_cell.length_a   1.000
_cell.length_b   1.000
_cell.length_c   1.000
_cell.angle_alpha   90.00
_cell.angle_beta   90.00
_cell.angle_gamma   90.00
#
_symmetry.space_group_name_H-M   'P 1'
#
loop_
_entity.id
_entity.type
_entity.pdbx_description
1 polymer ?
#
loop_
_entity_poly.entity_id
_entity_poly.type
_entity_poly.pdbx_seq_one_letter_code
_entity_poly.pdbx_strand_id
1 'polypeptide(L)'
;MAKYWVIAAVAGGCAFLLVMNFDTAFVLGVVAVGVLWGWAMTTTLLFPRSGTDASSRVRAEELSVPLIYWRPGCVFCMRMRTILFLRRTKAVWVNIRVDDAAAARVRSVNDGNETVPTVFLGAEHRTNPSPSWVAAQSSQNH
;
A
#
# COMPACT_ATOMS: atom_id res chain seq x y z
N MET A 1 -16.10 -4.79 -11.85
CA MET A 1 -16.06 -4.14 -13.18
C MET A 1 -14.88 -3.18 -13.42
N ALA A 2 -14.03 -2.85 -12.43
CA ALA A 2 -12.94 -1.86 -12.59
C ALA A 2 -11.59 -2.39 -13.16
N LYS A 3 -11.51 -3.67 -13.55
CA LYS A 3 -10.22 -4.33 -13.89
C LYS A 3 -9.80 -4.16 -15.36
N TYR A 4 -10.75 -3.85 -16.25
CA TYR A 4 -10.51 -3.75 -17.70
C TYR A 4 -10.14 -2.36 -18.19
N TRP A 5 -10.37 -1.30 -17.40
CA TRP A 5 -10.08 0.07 -17.84
C TRP A 5 -8.58 0.35 -17.94
N VAL A 6 -7.75 -0.33 -17.14
CA VAL A 6 -6.29 -0.25 -17.26
C VAL A 6 -5.81 -0.88 -18.57
N ILE A 7 -6.38 -2.01 -18.97
CA ILE A 7 -6.06 -2.66 -20.25
C ILE A 7 -6.50 -1.77 -21.41
N ALA A 8 -7.70 -1.19 -21.34
CA ALA A 8 -8.21 -0.28 -22.36
C ALA A 8 -7.39 1.03 -22.44
N ALA A 9 -6.94 1.59 -21.31
CA ALA A 9 -6.11 2.78 -21.26
C ALA A 9 -4.70 2.52 -21.82
N VAL A 10 -4.11 1.36 -21.51
CA VAL A 10 -2.81 0.95 -22.08
C VAL A 10 -2.95 0.69 -23.59
N ALA A 11 -3.98 -0.03 -24.03
CA ALA A 11 -4.22 -0.26 -25.46
C ALA A 11 -4.49 1.04 -26.24
N GLY A 12 -5.28 1.95 -25.66
CA GLY A 12 -5.54 3.27 -26.23
C GLY A 12 -4.29 4.16 -26.28
N GLY A 13 -3.45 4.12 -25.23
CA GLY A 13 -2.16 4.81 -25.21
C GLY A 13 -1.19 4.27 -26.27
N CYS A 14 -1.10 2.96 -26.45
CA CYS A 14 -0.32 2.35 -27.53
C CYS A 14 -0.79 2.77 -28.91
N ALA A 15 -2.10 2.72 -29.17
CA ALA A 15 -2.67 3.13 -30.45
C ALA A 15 -2.41 4.61 -30.73
N PHE A 16 -2.55 5.48 -29.72
CA PHE A 16 -2.27 6.92 -29.85
C PHE A 16 -0.79 7.22 -30.13
N LEU A 17 0.13 6.52 -29.46
CA LEU A 17 1.57 6.70 -29.69
C LEU A 17 2.02 6.20 -31.07
N LEU A 18 1.41 5.13 -31.59
CA LEU A 18 1.66 4.64 -32.96
C LEU A 18 1.13 5.62 -34.03
N VAL A 19 -0.01 6.26 -33.78
CA VAL A 19 -0.59 7.30 -34.68
C VAL A 19 0.25 8.58 -34.69
N MET A 20 0.97 8.89 -33.60
CA MET A 20 1.81 10.08 -33.46
C MET A 20 3.26 9.90 -33.97
N ASN A 21 3.56 8.80 -34.66
CA ASN A 21 4.87 8.54 -35.32
C ASN A 21 6.07 8.47 -34.35
N PHE A 22 5.83 8.08 -33.09
CA PHE A 22 6.91 7.85 -32.12
C PHE A 22 7.72 6.59 -32.46
N ASP A 23 9.01 6.62 -32.16
CA ASP A 23 9.92 5.48 -32.34
C ASP A 23 9.36 4.21 -31.67
N THR A 24 9.36 3.09 -32.37
CA THR A 24 8.86 1.80 -31.85
C THR A 24 9.51 1.39 -30.53
N ALA A 25 10.78 1.71 -30.31
CA ALA A 25 11.47 1.46 -29.05
C ALA A 25 10.91 2.33 -27.92
N PHE A 26 10.48 3.57 -28.21
CA PHE A 26 9.81 4.43 -27.23
C PHE A 26 8.45 3.85 -26.83
N VAL A 27 7.64 3.40 -27.80
CA VAL A 27 6.34 2.77 -27.52
C VAL A 27 6.51 1.49 -26.69
N LEU A 28 7.44 0.62 -27.08
CA LEU A 28 7.76 -0.59 -26.32
C LEU A 28 8.26 -0.26 -24.90
N GLY A 29 9.06 0.79 -24.75
CA GLY A 29 9.52 1.29 -23.46
C GLY A 29 8.37 1.70 -22.54
N VAL A 30 7.41 2.49 -23.05
CA VAL A 30 6.23 2.92 -22.30
C VAL A 30 5.36 1.73 -21.89
N VAL A 31 5.14 0.78 -22.80
CA VAL A 31 4.38 -0.45 -22.51
C VAL A 31 5.06 -1.28 -21.44
N ALA A 32 6.37 -1.51 -21.57
CA ALA A 32 7.14 -2.26 -20.61
C ALA A 32 7.07 -1.62 -19.21
N VAL A 33 7.24 -0.29 -19.12
CA VAL A 33 7.09 0.45 -17.87
C VAL A 33 5.67 0.31 -17.31
N GLY A 34 4.63 0.43 -18.14
CA GLY A 34 3.24 0.26 -17.70
C GLY A 34 2.93 -1.15 -17.18
N VAL A 35 3.43 -2.19 -17.85
CA VAL A 35 3.29 -3.59 -17.42
C VAL A 35 4.04 -3.84 -16.12
N LEU A 36 5.30 -3.40 -16.02
CA LEU A 36 6.10 -3.51 -14.80
C LEU A 36 5.45 -2.78 -13.63
N TRP A 37 4.91 -1.58 -13.88
CA TRP A 37 4.20 -0.81 -12.88
C TRP A 37 2.92 -1.51 -12.43
N GLY A 38 2.10 -2.03 -13.35
CA GLY A 38 0.91 -2.81 -13.01
C GLY A 38 1.21 -4.08 -12.21
N TRP A 39 2.27 -4.80 -12.59
CA TRP A 39 2.77 -5.96 -11.84
C TRP A 39 3.25 -5.57 -10.45
N ALA A 40 4.00 -4.47 -10.32
CA ALA A 40 4.46 -3.93 -9.05
C ALA A 40 3.30 -3.54 -8.13
N MET A 41 2.25 -2.89 -8.66
CA MET A 41 1.06 -2.49 -7.90
C MET A 41 0.28 -3.68 -7.32
N THR A 42 0.29 -4.82 -8.00
CA THR A 42 -0.43 -6.03 -7.57
C THR A 42 0.40 -6.96 -6.69
N THR A 43 1.71 -6.78 -6.72
CA THR A 43 2.69 -7.61 -6.04
C THR A 43 2.79 -7.31 -4.55
N THR A 44 2.76 -8.37 -3.75
CA THR A 44 2.96 -8.32 -2.29
C THR A 44 4.42 -8.15 -1.88
N LEU A 45 5.39 -8.37 -2.79
CA LEU A 45 6.83 -8.30 -2.53
C LEU A 45 7.30 -6.88 -2.13
N LEU A 46 6.54 -5.85 -2.49
CA LEU A 46 6.81 -4.48 -2.10
C LEU A 46 6.41 -4.18 -0.66
N PHE A 47 5.98 -5.15 0.14
CA PHE A 47 5.67 -4.97 1.56
C PHE A 47 6.37 -6.05 2.40
N PRO A 48 6.68 -5.78 3.69
CA PRO A 48 7.27 -6.79 4.56
C PRO A 48 6.29 -7.96 4.72
N ARG A 49 6.80 -9.14 5.10
CA ARG A 49 5.94 -10.29 5.40
C ARG A 49 4.90 -9.90 6.45
N SER A 50 3.63 -10.12 6.14
CA SER A 50 2.53 -9.95 7.07
C SER A 50 2.44 -11.15 7.99
N GLY A 51 2.49 -10.92 9.31
CA GLY A 51 2.05 -11.90 10.30
C GLY A 51 0.53 -11.91 10.45
N THR A 52 0.02 -12.73 11.38
CA THR A 52 -1.39 -12.65 11.81
C THR A 52 -1.66 -11.37 12.59
N ASP A 53 -2.91 -10.92 12.64
CA ASP A 53 -3.36 -9.73 13.39
C ASP A 53 -2.86 -9.77 14.84
N ALA A 54 -3.13 -10.87 15.54
CA ALA A 54 -2.76 -11.05 16.93
C ALA A 54 -1.24 -10.95 17.16
N SER A 55 -0.44 -11.70 16.37
CA SER A 55 1.03 -11.67 16.50
C SER A 55 1.61 -10.29 16.18
N SER A 56 1.01 -9.59 15.22
CA SER A 56 1.47 -8.29 14.75
C SER A 56 1.14 -7.18 15.75
N ARG A 57 0.02 -7.29 16.47
CA ARG A 57 -0.33 -6.42 17.59
C ARG A 57 0.67 -6.53 18.73
N VAL A 58 0.93 -7.76 19.18
CA VAL A 58 1.93 -8.03 20.24
C VAL A 58 3.28 -7.46 19.83
N ARG A 59 3.73 -7.75 18.61
CA ARG A 59 5.01 -7.23 18.10
C ARG A 59 5.06 -5.71 17.99
N ALA A 60 3.96 -5.06 17.60
CA ALA A 60 3.91 -3.60 17.50
C ALA A 60 3.99 -2.94 18.88
N GLU A 61 3.34 -3.55 19.88
CA GLU A 61 3.38 -3.12 21.28
C GLU A 61 4.77 -3.33 21.90
N GLU A 62 5.37 -4.51 21.75
CA GLU A 62 6.73 -4.83 22.23
C GLU A 62 7.80 -3.88 21.66
N LEU A 63 7.65 -3.47 20.41
CA LEU A 63 8.57 -2.56 19.74
C LEU A 63 8.18 -1.08 19.92
N SER A 64 7.03 -0.79 20.51
CA SER A 64 6.44 0.55 20.62
C SER A 64 6.35 1.30 19.28
N VAL A 65 6.03 0.57 18.20
CA VAL A 65 5.96 1.10 16.82
C VAL A 65 4.52 1.10 16.28
N PRO A 66 4.22 1.93 15.26
CA PRO A 66 2.91 1.91 14.61
C PRO A 66 2.60 0.56 13.96
N LEU A 67 1.35 0.10 14.13
CA LEU A 67 0.78 -1.06 13.43
C LEU A 67 -0.06 -0.59 12.25
N ILE A 68 0.30 -1.03 11.04
CA ILE A 68 -0.26 -0.52 9.80
C ILE A 68 -0.92 -1.64 9.00
N TYR A 69 -2.22 -1.49 8.74
CA TYR A 69 -2.99 -2.37 7.88
C TYR A 69 -2.97 -1.87 6.43
N TRP A 70 -2.70 -2.78 5.50
CA TRP A 70 -2.55 -2.46 4.08
C TRP A 70 -3.12 -3.57 3.18
N ARG A 71 -3.28 -3.27 1.89
CA ARG A 71 -3.62 -4.24 0.84
C ARG A 71 -2.85 -3.94 -0.44
N PRO A 72 -2.44 -4.93 -1.24
CA PRO A 72 -1.79 -4.63 -2.52
C PRO A 72 -2.76 -3.93 -3.48
N GLY A 73 -2.24 -3.02 -4.31
CA GLY A 73 -2.99 -2.07 -5.13
C GLY A 73 -3.28 -0.73 -4.45
N CYS A 74 -2.93 -0.55 -3.17
CA CYS A 74 -3.17 0.69 -2.42
C CYS A 74 -2.05 1.71 -2.63
N VAL A 75 -2.29 2.72 -3.47
CA VAL A 75 -1.32 3.81 -3.75
C VAL A 75 -0.93 4.57 -2.48
N PHE A 76 -1.89 4.85 -1.60
CA PHE A 76 -1.63 5.53 -0.32
C PHE A 76 -0.72 4.70 0.60
N CYS A 77 -0.91 3.39 0.65
CA CYS A 77 -0.09 2.47 1.43
C CYS A 77 1.36 2.44 0.91
N MET A 78 1.55 2.45 -0.42
CA MET A 78 2.87 2.53 -1.04
C MET A 78 3.56 3.86 -0.74
N ARG A 79 2.86 4.99 -0.92
CA ARG A 79 3.38 6.31 -0.57
C ARG A 79 3.81 6.38 0.89
N MET A 80 2.98 5.85 1.80
CA MET A 80 3.30 5.81 3.22
C MET A 80 4.54 4.95 3.49
N ARG A 81 4.62 3.74 2.93
CA ARG A 81 5.80 2.88 3.08
C ARG A 81 7.06 3.57 2.59
N THR A 82 7.03 4.19 1.41
CA THR A 82 8.19 4.89 0.84
C THR A 82 8.69 5.99 1.77
N ILE A 83 7.79 6.82 2.30
CA ILE A 83 8.19 7.92 3.19
C ILE A 83 8.72 7.39 4.52
N LEU A 84 8.08 6.38 5.12
CA LEU A 84 8.56 5.77 6.36
C LEU A 84 9.91 5.10 6.17
N PHE A 85 10.12 4.42 5.04
CA PHE A 85 11.41 3.82 4.69
C PHE A 85 12.51 4.88 4.55
N LEU A 86 12.26 5.97 3.81
CA LEU A 86 13.22 7.06 3.66
C LEU A 86 13.58 7.73 4.99
N ARG A 87 12.62 7.80 5.92
CA ARG A 87 12.80 8.34 7.28
C ARG A 87 13.36 7.32 8.28
N ARG A 88 13.65 6.08 7.84
CA ARG A 88 14.08 4.96 8.69
C ARG A 88 13.12 4.70 9.87
N THR A 89 11.84 5.02 9.68
CA THR A 89 10.79 4.79 10.67
C THR A 89 10.39 3.32 10.67
N LYS A 90 10.43 2.69 11.85
CA LYS A 90 9.97 1.31 12.03
C LYS A 90 8.45 1.27 12.16
N ALA A 91 7.83 0.26 11.55
CA ALA A 91 6.40 -0.02 11.67
C ALA A 91 6.14 -1.50 11.39
N VAL A 92 5.09 -2.05 11.98
CA VAL A 92 4.60 -3.41 11.68
C VAL A 92 3.53 -3.31 10.60
N TRP A 93 3.60 -4.17 9.59
CA TRP A 93 2.71 -4.14 8.42
C TRP A 93 1.89 -5.43 8.32
N VAL A 94 0.57 -5.30 8.27
CA VAL A 94 -0.36 -6.44 8.16
C VAL A 94 -1.20 -6.33 6.90
N ASN A 95 -1.24 -7.39 6.12
CA ASN A 95 -2.00 -7.44 4.88
C ASN A 95 -3.40 -7.97 5.14
N ILE A 96 -4.42 -7.11 5.01
CA ILE A 96 -5.81 -7.48 5.28
C ILE A 96 -6.38 -8.44 4.24
N ARG A 97 -5.73 -8.63 3.09
CA ARG A 97 -6.21 -9.58 2.06
C ARG A 97 -5.89 -11.04 2.36
N VAL A 98 -4.95 -11.31 3.27
CA VAL A 98 -4.54 -12.69 3.62
C VAL A 98 -4.98 -13.09 5.02
N ASP A 99 -5.45 -12.13 5.82
CA ASP A 99 -5.88 -12.36 7.20
C ASP A 99 -7.26 -11.72 7.43
N ASP A 100 -8.27 -12.57 7.58
CA ASP A 100 -9.65 -12.15 7.80
C ASP A 100 -9.85 -11.44 9.14
N ALA A 101 -9.05 -11.76 10.17
CA ALA A 101 -9.09 -11.07 11.45
C ALA A 101 -8.58 -9.63 11.31
N ALA A 102 -7.51 -9.44 10.54
CA ALA A 102 -7.00 -8.11 10.20
C ALA A 102 -8.02 -7.30 9.40
N ALA A 103 -8.71 -7.92 8.43
CA ALA A 103 -9.79 -7.28 7.70
C ALA A 103 -10.97 -6.91 8.61
N ALA A 104 -11.41 -7.81 9.48
CA ALA A 104 -12.48 -7.55 10.44
C ALA A 104 -12.15 -6.38 11.37
N ARG A 105 -10.90 -6.28 11.83
CA ARG A 105 -10.42 -5.18 12.68
C ARG A 105 -10.37 -3.84 11.95
N VAL A 106 -10.04 -3.84 10.65
CA VAL A 106 -10.13 -2.61 9.84
C VAL A 106 -11.59 -2.21 9.65
N ARG A 107 -12.50 -3.16 9.38
CA ARG A 107 -13.93 -2.88 9.23
C ARG A 107 -14.56 -2.34 10.50
N SER A 108 -14.16 -2.84 11.68
CA SER A 108 -14.73 -2.40 12.96
C SER A 108 -14.44 -0.93 13.30
N VAL A 109 -13.40 -0.33 12.71
CA VAL A 109 -13.01 1.08 12.94
C VAL A 109 -13.32 2.00 11.76
N ASN A 110 -13.93 1.47 10.69
CA ASN A 110 -14.18 2.20 9.43
C ASN A 110 -15.61 2.01 8.94
N ASP A 111 -16.59 1.94 9.85
CA ASP A 111 -18.01 1.79 9.52
C ASP A 111 -18.30 0.58 8.61
N GLY A 112 -17.61 -0.54 8.85
CA GLY A 112 -17.74 -1.76 8.05
C GLY A 112 -16.86 -1.80 6.79
N ASN A 113 -16.12 -0.74 6.47
CA ASN A 113 -15.29 -0.66 5.27
C ASN A 113 -13.87 -1.17 5.49
N GLU A 114 -13.29 -1.80 4.45
CA GLU A 114 -11.87 -2.17 4.43
C GLU A 114 -10.98 -1.00 3.98
N THR A 115 -11.20 0.18 4.56
CA THR A 115 -10.45 1.39 4.19
C THR A 115 -9.02 1.27 4.68
N VAL A 116 -8.05 1.46 3.80
CA VAL A 116 -6.62 1.40 4.11
C VAL A 116 -5.87 2.56 3.44
N PRO A 117 -4.73 3.01 4.01
CA PRO A 117 -4.09 2.48 5.21
C PRO A 117 -4.83 2.84 6.50
N THR A 118 -4.97 1.88 7.41
CA THR A 118 -5.40 2.17 8.79
C THR A 118 -4.24 1.90 9.72
N VAL A 119 -3.95 2.87 10.58
CA VAL A 119 -2.81 2.85 11.50
C VAL A 119 -3.34 2.79 12.92
N PHE A 120 -2.73 1.94 13.74
CA PHE A 120 -2.99 1.81 15.15
C PHE A 120 -1.74 2.13 15.97
N LEU A 121 -1.96 2.82 17.08
CA LEU A 121 -0.96 3.18 18.09
C LEU A 121 -1.56 2.83 19.45
N GLY A 122 -1.22 1.64 19.96
CA GLY A 122 -1.91 1.08 21.11
C GLY A 122 -3.42 0.96 20.86
N ALA A 123 -4.21 1.65 21.67
CA ALA A 123 -5.67 1.68 21.56
C ALA A 123 -6.20 2.70 20.54
N GLU A 124 -5.41 3.72 20.18
CA GLU A 124 -5.83 4.72 19.21
C GLU A 124 -5.66 4.21 17.77
N HIS A 125 -6.53 4.71 16.89
CA HIS A 125 -6.46 4.42 15.47
C HIS A 125 -6.67 5.67 14.64
N ARG A 126 -6.09 5.70 13.43
CA ARG A 126 -6.38 6.69 12.40
C ARG A 126 -6.46 6.02 11.04
N THR A 127 -7.45 6.43 10.28
CA THR A 127 -7.65 5.98 8.90
C THR A 127 -7.07 7.00 7.93
N ASN A 128 -6.25 6.50 7.02
CA ASN A 128 -5.48 7.24 6.04
C ASN A 128 -4.72 8.48 6.60
N PRO A 129 -3.95 8.35 7.69
CA PRO A 129 -3.18 9.47 8.21
C PRO A 129 -2.03 9.84 7.26
N SER A 130 -1.49 11.06 7.42
CA SER A 130 -0.31 11.47 6.67
C SER A 130 0.92 10.67 7.11
N PRO A 131 1.84 10.32 6.19
CA PRO A 131 3.05 9.57 6.54
C PRO A 131 3.98 10.31 7.50
N SER A 132 3.96 11.65 7.48
CA SER A 132 4.71 12.49 8.43
C SER A 132 4.15 12.38 9.85
N TRP A 133 2.82 12.30 9.99
CA TRP A 133 2.19 12.06 11.29
C TRP A 133 2.62 10.69 11.84
N VAL A 134 2.57 9.63 11.04
CA VAL A 134 3.00 8.28 11.48
C VAL A 134 4.48 8.27 11.90
N ALA A 135 5.34 8.96 11.15
CA ALA A 135 6.75 9.08 11.50
C ALA A 135 6.99 9.79 12.83
N ALA A 136 6.23 10.83 13.14
CA ALA A 136 6.33 11.57 14.40
C ALA A 136 5.93 10.71 15.60
N GLN A 137 4.94 9.83 15.44
CA GLN A 137 4.48 8.96 16.52
C GLN A 137 5.50 7.88 16.89
N SER A 138 6.29 7.42 15.92
CA SER A 138 7.38 6.47 16.20
C SER A 138 8.56 7.11 16.95
N SER A 139 8.73 8.44 16.91
CA SER A 139 9.82 9.14 17.62
C SER A 139 9.49 9.53 19.05
N GLN A 140 8.21 9.57 19.42
CA GLN A 140 7.77 9.96 20.77
C GLN A 140 7.83 8.81 21.79
N ASN A 141 8.06 7.58 21.33
CA ASN A 141 8.13 6.37 22.16
C ASN A 141 9.57 5.95 22.50
N HIS A 142 10.54 6.84 22.29
CA HIS A 142 11.96 6.71 22.65
C HIS A 142 12.31 7.75 23.71
#